data_AF-A0A5E4YVN1-F1
#
_entry.id   AF-A0A5E4YVN1-F1
#
_cell.length_a   1.000
_cell.length_b   1.000
_cell.length_c   1.000
_cell.angle_alpha   90.00
_cell.angle_beta   90.00
_cell.angle_gamma   90.00
#
_symmetry.space_group_name_H-M   'P 1'
#
loop_
_entity.id
_entity.type
_entity.pdbx_description
1 polymer ?
#
loop_
_entity_poly.entity_id
_entity_poly.type
_entity_poly.pdbx_seq_one_letter_code
_entity_poly.pdbx_strand_id
1 'polypeptide(L)'
;MPLHPRQPELTIDQLRSLWLANKDPGVRQALEELVFRREQVRRKEDVLQRVESLYVIIHQAWRDEVGGTLIALEWLKSALGENRESRGELPKIPGTSPR
;
A
#
# COMPACT_ATOMS: atom_id res chain seq x y z
N MET A 1 -11.04 2.15 17.04
CA MET A 1 -11.07 3.39 16.24
C MET A 1 -9.92 3.32 15.26
N PRO A 2 -10.13 3.23 13.93
CA PRO A 2 -9.01 3.20 13.00
C PRO A 2 -8.36 4.60 12.99
N LEU A 3 -7.09 4.68 13.39
CA LEU A 3 -6.29 5.90 13.54
C LEU A 3 -5.64 6.37 12.23
N HIS A 4 -6.24 6.06 11.09
CA HIS A 4 -5.76 6.60 9.82
C HIS A 4 -6.80 7.56 9.27
N PRO A 5 -6.58 8.89 9.39
CA PRO A 5 -7.41 9.83 8.66
C PRO A 5 -7.27 9.47 7.18
N ARG A 6 -8.38 9.11 6.54
CA ARG A 6 -8.44 8.97 5.08
C ARG A 6 -7.83 10.23 4.50
N GLN A 7 -6.71 10.10 3.79
CA GLN A 7 -6.09 11.25 3.18
C GLN A 7 -7.13 11.91 2.27
N PRO A 8 -7.36 13.23 2.35
CA PRO A 8 -8.27 13.88 1.44
C PRO A 8 -7.85 13.58 0.00
N GLU A 9 -8.73 12.95 -0.77
CA GLU A 9 -8.49 12.47 -2.13
C GLU A 9 -8.46 13.64 -3.13
N LEU A 10 -7.60 14.63 -2.88
CA LEU A 10 -7.31 15.64 -3.88
C LEU A 10 -6.58 14.98 -5.05
N THR A 11 -7.12 15.09 -6.26
CA THR A 11 -6.44 14.58 -7.45
C THR A 11 -5.18 15.40 -7.74
N ILE A 12 -4.26 14.86 -8.56
CA ILE A 12 -3.07 15.61 -8.99
C ILE A 12 -3.47 16.92 -9.68
N ASP A 13 -4.56 16.92 -10.46
CA ASP A 13 -5.04 18.12 -11.13
C ASP A 13 -5.63 19.15 -10.16
N GLN A 14 -6.30 18.71 -9.09
CA GLN A 14 -6.75 19.60 -8.02
C GLN A 14 -5.56 20.20 -7.26
N LEU A 15 -4.53 19.41 -6.96
CA LEU A 15 -3.29 19.89 -6.33
C LEU A 15 -2.54 20.89 -7.23
N ARG A 16 -2.47 20.61 -8.54
CA ARG A 16 -1.91 21.53 -9.53
C ARG A 16 -2.70 22.84 -9.57
N SER A 17 -4.03 22.77 -9.55
CA SER A 17 -4.90 23.95 -9.54
C SER A 17 -4.68 24.80 -8.29
N LEU A 18 -4.55 24.16 -7.11
CA LEU A 18 -4.22 24.85 -5.86
C LEU A 18 -2.83 25.49 -5.89
N TRP A 19 -1.83 24.80 -6.45
CA TRP A 19 -0.47 25.33 -6.57
C TRP A 19 -0.42 26.57 -7.48
N LEU A 20 -1.17 26.56 -8.59
CA LEU A 20 -1.28 27.70 -9.51
C LEU A 20 -2.06 28.88 -8.89
N ALA A 21 -3.13 28.60 -8.16
CA ALA A 21 -3.97 29.62 -7.54
C ALA A 21 -3.31 30.30 -6.34
N ASN A 22 -2.41 29.61 -5.63
CA ASN A 22 -1.74 30.15 -4.46
C ASN A 22 -0.40 30.79 -4.82
N LYS A 23 -0.13 32.02 -4.34
CA LYS A 23 1.16 32.72 -4.51
C LYS A 23 2.07 32.59 -3.30
N ASP A 24 1.54 32.08 -2.18
CA ASP A 24 2.33 31.87 -0.97
C ASP A 24 3.36 30.74 -1.20
N PRO A 25 4.67 31.02 -1.01
CA PRO A 25 5.72 30.05 -1.26
C PRO A 25 5.68 28.86 -0.27
N GLY A 26 5.25 29.09 0.98
CA GLY A 26 5.12 28.03 1.98
C GLY A 26 4.01 27.05 1.62
N VAL A 27 2.87 27.56 1.15
CA VAL A 27 1.77 26.71 0.66
C VAL A 27 2.19 25.89 -0.56
N ARG A 28 2.92 26.49 -1.51
CA ARG A 28 3.44 25.76 -2.68
C ARG A 28 4.39 24.64 -2.29
N GLN A 29 5.33 24.90 -1.39
CA GLN A 29 6.26 23.90 -0.89
C GLN A 29 5.52 22.75 -0.18
N ALA A 30 4.51 23.06 0.62
CA ALA A 30 3.70 22.04 1.29
C ALA A 30 2.93 21.15 0.29
N LEU A 31 2.40 21.75 -0.80
CA LEU A 31 1.72 20.99 -1.86
C LEU A 31 2.68 20.10 -2.65
N GLU A 32 3.89 20.59 -2.97
CA GLU A 32 4.93 19.82 -3.64
C GLU A 32 5.38 18.62 -2.79
N GLU A 33 5.66 18.85 -1.50
CA GLU A 33 6.02 17.78 -0.56
C GLU A 33 4.90 16.75 -0.44
N LEU A 34 3.64 17.18 -0.40
CA LEU A 34 2.48 16.28 -0.38
C LEU A 34 2.42 15.40 -1.64
N VAL A 35 2.63 15.97 -2.83
CA VAL A 35 2.69 15.20 -4.09
C VAL A 35 3.84 14.20 -4.05
N PHE A 36 5.02 14.64 -3.63
CA PHE A 36 6.20 13.79 -3.52
C PHE A 36 5.98 12.60 -2.57
N ARG A 37 5.41 12.84 -1.39
CA ARG A 37 5.09 11.78 -0.42
C ARG A 37 4.08 10.79 -0.96
N ARG A 38 3.05 11.25 -1.69
CA ARG A 38 2.08 10.35 -2.33
C ARG A 38 2.73 9.45 -3.36
N GLU A 39 3.63 9.99 -4.17
CA GLU A 39 4.38 9.20 -5.14
C GLU A 39 5.28 8.17 -4.45
N GLN A 40 5.95 8.52 -3.35
CA GLN A 40 6.73 7.56 -2.56
C GLN A 40 5.86 6.42 -2.00
N VAL A 41 4.67 6.74 -1.47
CA VAL A 41 3.73 5.73 -0.97
C VAL A 41 3.32 4.78 -2.10
N ARG A 42 2.92 5.30 -3.26
CA ARG A 42 2.54 4.48 -4.42
C ARG A 42 3.65 3.54 -4.86
N ARG A 43 4.89 4.04 -4.99
CA ARG A 43 6.04 3.19 -5.35
C ARG A 43 6.28 2.09 -4.33
N LYS A 44 6.14 2.40 -3.04
CA LYS A 44 6.26 1.39 -1.97
C LYS A 44 5.16 0.35 -2.07
N GLU A 45 3.93 0.77 -2.38
CA GLU A 45 2.79 -0.15 -2.59
C GLU A 45 3.03 -1.09 -3.77
N ASP A 46 3.53 -0.58 -4.91
CA ASP A 46 3.86 -1.41 -6.07
C ASP A 46 4.89 -2.48 -5.72
N VAL A 47 5.93 -2.12 -4.96
CA VAL A 47 6.95 -3.07 -4.51
C VAL A 47 6.36 -4.11 -3.57
N LEU A 48 5.53 -3.70 -2.62
CA LEU A 48 4.89 -4.62 -1.67
C LEU A 48 3.94 -5.60 -2.37
N GLN A 49 3.15 -5.16 -3.34
CA GLN A 49 2.31 -6.02 -4.16
C GLN A 49 3.13 -7.06 -4.94
N ARG A 50 4.30 -6.66 -5.46
CA ARG A 50 5.23 -7.59 -6.12
C ARG A 50 5.79 -8.62 -5.13
N VAL A 51 6.24 -8.19 -3.95
CA VAL A 51 6.74 -9.09 -2.90
C VAL A 51 5.66 -10.08 -2.48
N GLU A 52 4.42 -9.63 -2.36
CA GLU A 52 3.29 -10.50 -2.03
C GLU A 52 3.00 -11.52 -3.13
N SER A 53 3.05 -11.10 -4.39
CA SER A 53 2.90 -12.01 -5.53
C SER A 53 4.00 -13.08 -5.53
N LEU A 54 5.25 -12.67 -5.26
CA LEU A 54 6.38 -13.59 -5.14
C LEU A 54 6.21 -14.55 -3.95
N TYR A 55 5.72 -14.06 -2.80
CA TYR A 55 5.39 -14.92 -1.66
C TYR A 55 4.41 -16.03 -2.05
N VAL A 56 3.32 -15.69 -2.74
CA VAL A 56 2.32 -16.69 -3.18
C VAL A 56 2.94 -17.74 -4.10
N ILE A 57 3.75 -17.31 -5.08
CA ILE A 57 4.42 -18.21 -6.02
C ILE A 57 5.39 -19.15 -5.30
N ILE A 58 6.28 -18.59 -4.47
CA ILE A 58 7.30 -19.36 -3.75
C ILE A 58 6.64 -20.32 -2.76
N HIS A 59 5.61 -19.86 -2.05
CA HIS A 59 4.90 -20.70 -1.09
C HIS A 59 4.17 -21.86 -1.76
N GLN A 60 3.56 -21.64 -2.93
CA GLN A 60 2.95 -22.71 -3.70
C GLN A 60 4.01 -23.71 -4.20
N ALA A 61 5.09 -23.22 -4.81
CA ALA A 61 6.18 -24.07 -5.29
C ALA A 61 6.81 -24.90 -4.15
N TRP A 62 7.04 -24.29 -2.99
CA TRP A 62 7.55 -24.99 -1.81
C TRP A 62 6.61 -26.10 -1.34
N ARG A 63 5.31 -25.81 -1.27
CA ARG A 63 4.30 -26.80 -0.86
C ARG A 63 4.26 -27.98 -1.82
N ASP A 64 4.41 -27.72 -3.12
CA ASP A 64 4.34 -28.75 -4.17
C ASP A 64 5.61 -29.60 -4.24
N GLU A 65 6.80 -29.01 -4.05
CA GLU A 65 8.09 -29.73 -4.17
C GLU A 65 8.57 -30.37 -2.87
N VAL A 66 8.45 -29.66 -1.74
CA VAL A 66 9.02 -30.08 -0.44
C VAL A 66 7.91 -30.49 0.53
N GLY A 67 6.83 -29.71 0.55
CA GLY A 67 5.80 -29.84 1.57
C GLY A 67 6.26 -29.34 2.95
N GLY A 68 5.38 -29.47 3.94
CA GLY A 68 5.62 -28.98 5.30
C GLY A 68 5.64 -27.45 5.44
N THR A 69 5.87 -26.99 6.66
CA THR A 69 5.84 -25.57 6.99
C THR A 69 7.24 -24.98 6.95
N LEU A 70 7.47 -24.01 6.06
CA LEU A 70 8.68 -23.19 6.07
C LEU A 70 8.44 -21.95 6.94
N ILE A 71 9.05 -21.91 8.13
CA ILE A 71 8.85 -20.83 9.12
C ILE A 71 9.12 -19.45 8.52
N ALA A 72 10.12 -19.32 7.65
CA ALA A 72 10.43 -18.05 6.98
C ALA A 72 9.27 -17.53 6.10
N LEU A 73 8.54 -18.43 5.42
CA LEU A 73 7.37 -18.05 4.64
C LEU A 73 6.18 -17.66 5.53
N GLU A 74 6.00 -18.31 6.67
CA GLU A 74 4.98 -17.90 7.65
C GLU A 74 5.30 -16.53 8.26
N TRP A 75 6.57 -16.23 8.53
CA TRP A 75 6.99 -14.91 8.99
C TRP A 75 6.75 -13.83 7.93
N LEU A 76 7.08 -14.14 6.66
CA LEU A 76 6.81 -13.23 5.55
C LEU A 76 5.31 -12.96 5.39
N LYS A 77 4.47 -13.99 5.52
CA LYS A 77 3.01 -13.87 5.49
C LYS A 77 2.49 -12.95 6.60
N SER A 78 2.97 -13.12 7.83
CA SER A 78 2.59 -12.26 8.96
C SER A 78 3.01 -10.81 8.72
N ALA A 79 4.24 -10.57 8.26
CA ALA A 79 4.72 -9.22 7.97
C ALA A 79 3.92 -8.52 6.85
N LEU A 80 3.53 -9.27 5.80
CA LEU A 80 2.65 -8.75 4.75
C LEU A 80 1.23 -8.47 5.28
N GLY A 81 0.73 -9.31 6.18
CA GLY A 81 -0.55 -9.12 6.89
C GLY A 81 -0.57 -7.84 7.73
N GLU A 82 0.42 -7.67 8.60
CA GLU A 82 0.59 -6.46 9.43
C GLU A 82 0.69 -5.20 8.56
N ASN A 83 1.37 -5.30 7.41
CA ASN A 83 1.45 -4.20 6.47
C ASN A 83 0.08 -3.82 5.88
N ARG A 84 -0.74 -4.80 5.47
CA ARG A 84 -2.11 -4.55 4.97
C ARG A 84 -3.01 -3.94 6.04
N GLU A 85 -2.94 -4.44 7.27
CA GLU A 85 -3.69 -3.90 8.40
C GLU A 85 -3.31 -2.45 8.70
N SER A 86 -2.01 -2.14 8.68
CA SER A 86 -1.52 -0.76 8.84
C SER A 86 -2.05 0.20 7.75
N ARG A 87 -2.38 -0.33 6.57
CA ARG A 87 -2.96 0.41 5.44
C ARG A 87 -4.49 0.49 5.50
N GLY A 88 -5.13 -0.18 6.47
CA GLY A 88 -6.59 -0.26 6.59
C GLY A 88 -7.25 -1.18 5.56
N GLU A 89 -6.48 -2.04 4.89
CA GLU A 89 -7.00 -3.09 4.03
C GLU A 89 -7.50 -4.23 4.91
N LEU A 90 -8.83 -4.43 4.98
CA LEU A 90 -9.39 -5.58 5.68
C LEU A 90 -8.94 -6.88 5.00
N PRO A 91 -8.69 -7.95 5.76
CA PRO A 91 -8.38 -9.25 5.18
C PRO A 91 -9.48 -9.63 4.19
N LYS A 92 -9.10 -9.83 2.91
CA LYS A 92 -10.02 -10.37 1.91
C LYS A 92 -10.38 -11.78 2.33
N ILE A 93 -11.56 -11.94 2.93
CA ILE A 93 -12.14 -13.26 3.21
C ILE A 93 -12.29 -13.95 1.86
N PRO A 94 -11.65 -15.11 1.62
CA PRO A 94 -11.84 -15.85 0.38
C PRO A 94 -13.33 -16.21 0.25
N GLY A 95 -14.03 -15.67 -0.75
CA GLY A 95 -15.41 -16.05 -1.07
C GLY A 95 -16.44 -14.92 -1.19
N THR A 96 -16.12 -13.67 -0.88
CA THR A 96 -17.05 -12.55 -1.08
C THR A 96 -16.83 -11.86 -2.42
N SER A 97 -17.64 -12.23 -3.42
CA SER A 97 -17.83 -11.42 -4.64
C SER A 97 -18.45 -10.06 -4.28
N PRO A 98 -18.01 -8.95 -4.90
CA PRO A 98 -18.71 -7.68 -4.77
C PRO A 98 -20.03 -7.76 -5.54
N ARG A 99 -21.12 -7.42 -4.86
CA ARG A 99 -22.42 -7.10 -5.47
C ARG A 99 -22.39 -5.70 -6.05
#